data_AF-X0TD13-F1
#
_entry.id   AF-X0TD13-F1
#
_cell.length_a   1.000
_cell.length_b   1.000
_cell.length_c   1.000
_cell.angle_alpha   90.00
_cell.angle_beta   90.00
_cell.angle_gamma   90.00
#
_symmetry.space_group_name_H-M   'P 1'
#
loop_
_entity.id
_entity.type
_entity.pdbx_description
1 polymer ?
#
loop_
_entity_poly.entity_id
_entity_poly.type
_entity_poly.pdbx_seq_one_letter_code
_entity_poly.pdbx_strand_id
1 'polypeptide(L)'
;ADFRMLQAVEAEGGLAIAFNANEYALPYSTMSLASTLINDLTEVLEVWQSGRRDGVEKLVRQKEKAGGVGDRGYFHWLSGRKDMDEVVKIHRRIRQLVREEAGELG
;
A
#
# COMPACT_ATOMS: atom_id res chain seq x y z
N ALA A 1 8.57 -10.93 -10.37
CA ALA A 1 7.56 -10.07 -9.74
C ALA A 1 7.00 -10.80 -8.54
N ASP A 2 6.85 -10.12 -7.41
CA ASP A 2 6.60 -10.72 -6.09
C ASP A 2 5.13 -11.13 -5.86
N PHE A 3 4.32 -11.17 -6.92
CA PHE A 3 2.86 -11.39 -6.80
C PHE A 3 2.50 -12.75 -6.18
N ARG A 4 3.28 -13.82 -6.44
CA ARG A 4 3.05 -15.13 -5.82
C ARG A 4 3.29 -15.11 -4.32
N MET A 5 4.30 -14.36 -3.87
CA MET A 5 4.58 -14.18 -2.45
C MET A 5 3.46 -13.37 -1.78
N LEU A 6 3.05 -12.26 -2.39
CA LEU A 6 1.94 -11.44 -1.89
C LEU A 6 0.65 -12.25 -1.79
N GLN A 7 0.32 -13.00 -2.85
CA GLN A 7 -0.86 -13.86 -2.89
C GLN A 7 -0.81 -14.96 -1.81
N ALA A 8 0.34 -15.60 -1.59
CA ALA A 8 0.48 -16.62 -0.56
C ALA A 8 0.27 -16.04 0.84
N VAL A 9 0.86 -14.87 1.14
CA VAL A 9 0.66 -14.18 2.42
C VAL A 9 -0.80 -13.79 2.61
N GLU A 10 -1.45 -13.24 1.58
CA GLU A 10 -2.86 -12.85 1.64
C GLU A 10 -3.80 -14.05 1.83
N ALA A 11 -3.53 -15.17 1.15
CA ALA A 11 -4.34 -16.39 1.26
C ALA A 11 -4.31 -16.99 2.69
N GLU A 12 -3.20 -16.84 3.40
CA GLU A 12 -3.06 -17.27 4.80
C GLU A 12 -3.57 -16.23 5.81
N GLY A 13 -4.22 -15.16 5.34
CA GLY A 13 -4.70 -14.07 6.21
C GLY A 13 -3.58 -13.23 6.82
N GLY A 14 -2.39 -13.25 6.22
CA GLY A 14 -1.24 -12.44 6.62
C GLY A 14 -1.40 -10.96 6.24
N LEU A 15 -0.27 -10.23 6.25
CA LEU A 15 -0.22 -8.82 5.86
C LEU A 15 0.73 -8.63 4.67
N ALA A 16 0.17 -8.68 3.46
CA ALA A 16 0.89 -8.37 2.23
C ALA A 16 0.76 -6.87 1.92
N ILE A 17 1.89 -6.15 1.90
CA ILE A 17 1.93 -4.70 1.72
C ILE A 17 2.57 -4.36 0.37
N ALA A 18 1.83 -3.62 -0.47
CA ALA A 18 2.34 -3.03 -1.70
C ALA A 18 2.76 -1.56 -1.49
N PHE A 19 4.05 -1.24 -1.59
CA PHE A 19 4.58 0.13 -1.49
C PHE A 19 4.94 0.70 -2.87
N ASN A 20 4.33 1.81 -3.28
CA ASN A 20 4.53 2.44 -4.60
C ASN A 20 4.51 1.43 -5.77
N ALA A 21 3.63 0.43 -5.64
CA ALA A 21 3.63 -0.75 -6.49
C ALA A 21 3.02 -0.50 -7.88
N ASN A 22 3.23 -1.45 -8.79
CA ASN A 22 2.56 -1.46 -10.09
C ASN A 22 1.20 -2.18 -10.03
N GLU A 23 0.43 -2.08 -11.11
CA GLU A 23 -0.88 -2.71 -11.27
C GLU A 23 -0.88 -4.24 -11.15
N TYR A 24 0.28 -4.89 -11.30
CA TYR A 24 0.40 -6.35 -11.20
C TYR A 24 0.56 -6.84 -9.75
N ALA A 25 1.01 -6.00 -8.83
CA ALA A 25 1.21 -6.39 -7.43
C ALA A 25 0.01 -6.01 -6.54
N LEU A 26 -0.67 -4.90 -6.86
CA LEU A 26 -1.79 -4.39 -6.07
C LEU A 26 -2.92 -5.42 -5.86
N PRO A 27 -3.38 -6.18 -6.87
CA PRO A 27 -4.50 -7.12 -6.71
C PRO A 27 -4.21 -8.28 -5.75
N TYR A 28 -2.94 -8.54 -5.44
CA TYR A 28 -2.51 -9.67 -4.61
C TYR A 28 -2.09 -9.25 -3.20
N SER A 29 -2.21 -7.96 -2.89
CA SER A 29 -1.81 -7.41 -1.59
C SER A 29 -3.02 -7.25 -0.67
N THR A 30 -2.78 -7.33 0.64
CA THR A 30 -3.78 -7.06 1.67
C THR A 30 -4.11 -5.56 1.71
N MET A 31 -3.06 -4.74 1.66
CA MET A 31 -3.15 -3.28 1.63
C MET A 31 -2.04 -2.70 0.76
N SER A 32 -2.18 -1.41 0.42
CA SER A 32 -1.11 -0.66 -0.22
C SER A 32 -0.90 0.71 0.39
N LEU A 33 0.32 1.22 0.23
CA LEU A 33 0.70 2.58 0.52
C LEU A 33 1.35 3.18 -0.73
N ALA A 34 0.81 4.32 -1.18
CA ALA A 34 1.54 5.21 -2.07
C ALA A 34 2.04 6.42 -1.26
N SER A 35 3.35 6.56 -1.17
CA SER A 35 3.99 7.66 -0.44
C SER A 35 5.43 7.86 -0.90
N THR A 36 5.94 9.08 -0.84
CA THR A 36 7.37 9.35 -0.99
C THR A 36 8.21 8.84 0.18
N LEU A 37 7.62 8.57 1.35
CA LEU A 37 8.35 8.05 2.53
C LEU A 37 7.84 6.68 2.98
N ILE A 38 8.78 5.73 3.12
CA ILE A 38 8.49 4.38 3.63
C ILE A 38 8.09 4.38 5.11
N ASN A 39 8.55 5.38 5.87
CA ASN A 39 8.25 5.53 7.31
C ASN A 39 6.76 5.76 7.60
N ASP A 40 5.97 6.12 6.58
CA ASP A 40 4.52 6.20 6.75
C ASP A 40 3.91 4.82 7.08
N LEU A 41 4.61 3.71 6.79
CA LEU A 41 4.19 2.36 7.19
C LEU A 41 4.29 2.09 8.70
N THR A 42 5.05 2.87 9.47
CA THR A 42 5.35 2.58 10.89
C THR A 42 4.07 2.33 11.69
N GLU A 43 3.07 3.19 11.53
CA GLU A 43 1.80 3.09 12.26
C GLU A 43 1.03 1.80 11.94
N VAL A 44 1.07 1.35 10.68
CA VAL A 44 0.48 0.06 10.27
C VAL A 44 1.22 -1.11 10.90
N LEU A 45 2.55 -1.05 10.93
CA LEU A 45 3.38 -2.13 11.49
C LEU A 45 3.21 -2.23 13.01
N GLU A 46 3.08 -1.12 13.72
CA GLU A 46 2.77 -1.07 15.15
C GLU A 46 1.40 -1.68 15.46
N VAL A 47 0.38 -1.31 14.68
CA VAL A 47 -0.97 -1.88 14.84
C VAL A 47 -0.98 -3.37 14.49
N TRP A 48 -0.22 -3.82 13.50
CA TRP A 48 -0.13 -5.25 13.18
C TRP A 48 0.38 -6.11 14.34
N GLN A 49 1.34 -5.60 15.13
CA GLN A 49 1.92 -6.34 16.25
C GLN A 49 0.90 -6.68 17.34
N SER A 50 -0.07 -5.81 17.60
CA SER A 50 -1.03 -5.93 18.71
C SER A 50 -2.47 -6.20 18.27
N GLY A 51 -2.92 -5.56 17.19
CA GLY A 51 -4.27 -5.64 16.64
C GLY A 51 -4.43 -6.60 15.47
N ARG A 52 -3.32 -7.16 14.95
CA ARG A 52 -3.29 -8.10 13.82
C ARG A 52 -4.06 -7.53 12.62
N ARG A 53 -4.69 -8.40 11.81
CA ARG A 53 -5.35 -8.02 10.57
C ARG A 53 -6.52 -7.06 10.78
N ASP A 54 -7.39 -7.35 11.74
CA ASP A 54 -8.57 -6.52 12.02
C ASP A 54 -8.20 -5.11 12.47
N GLY A 55 -7.15 -4.97 13.28
CA GLY A 55 -6.62 -3.67 13.68
C GLY A 55 -6.12 -2.88 12.49
N VAL A 56 -5.32 -3.52 11.63
CA VAL A 56 -4.79 -2.89 10.42
C VAL A 56 -5.91 -2.52 9.45
N GLU A 57 -6.90 -3.38 9.24
CA GLU A 57 -8.04 -3.07 8.36
C GLU A 57 -8.76 -1.80 8.82
N LYS A 58 -9.08 -1.69 10.12
CA LYS A 58 -9.74 -0.51 10.68
C LYS A 58 -8.92 0.75 10.46
N LEU A 59 -7.61 0.69 10.74
CA LEU A 59 -6.69 1.81 10.56
C LEU A 59 -6.59 2.23 9.09
N VAL A 60 -6.32 1.29 8.20
CA VAL A 60 -6.12 1.54 6.77
C VAL A 60 -7.39 2.12 6.16
N ARG A 61 -8.58 1.59 6.50
CA ARG A 61 -9.85 2.15 6.03
C ARG A 61 -10.13 3.55 6.57
N GLN A 62 -9.70 3.87 7.78
CA GLN A 62 -9.81 5.23 8.32
C GLN A 62 -8.91 6.20 7.55
N LYS A 63 -7.65 5.81 7.30
CA LYS A 63 -6.69 6.62 6.53
C LYS A 63 -7.11 6.77 5.06
N GLU A 64 -7.62 5.70 4.45
CA GLU A 64 -8.14 5.72 3.10
C GLU A 64 -9.27 6.75 2.95
N LYS A 65 -10.19 6.82 3.91
CA LYS A 65 -11.25 7.84 3.94
C LYS A 65 -10.72 9.25 4.14
N ALA A 66 -9.66 9.42 4.94
CA ALA A 66 -9.02 10.71 5.13
C ALA A 66 -8.26 11.18 3.88
N GLY A 67 -7.85 10.24 3.03
CA GLY A 67 -7.00 10.48 1.86
C GLY A 67 -5.55 10.76 2.24
N GLY A 68 -4.69 10.83 1.23
CA GLY A 68 -3.32 11.30 1.37
C GLY A 68 -3.20 12.82 1.30
N VAL A 69 -2.04 13.34 1.70
CA VAL A 69 -1.71 14.76 1.63
C VAL A 69 -0.50 14.92 0.71
N GLY A 70 -0.66 15.65 -0.39
CA GLY A 70 0.38 15.85 -1.39
C GLY A 70 0.79 14.54 -2.07
N ASP A 71 1.98 14.04 -1.76
CA ASP A 71 2.54 12.79 -2.31
C ASP A 71 2.76 11.71 -1.22
N ARG A 72 2.05 11.83 -0.10
CA ARG A 72 2.23 10.97 1.08
C ARG A 72 0.92 10.45 1.65
N GLY A 73 1.01 9.32 2.34
CA GLY A 73 -0.07 8.79 3.18
C GLY A 73 -1.31 8.27 2.42
N TYR A 74 -1.19 7.87 1.15
CA TYR A 74 -2.30 7.25 0.43
C TYR A 74 -2.38 5.76 0.75
N PHE A 75 -3.15 5.43 1.79
CA PHE A 75 -3.43 4.07 2.21
C PHE A 75 -4.67 3.51 1.51
N HIS A 76 -4.61 2.24 1.09
CA HIS A 76 -5.75 1.56 0.51
C HIS A 76 -5.88 0.14 1.07
N TRP A 77 -7.09 -0.23 1.48
CA TRP A 77 -7.39 -1.63 1.81
C TRP A 77 -7.80 -2.39 0.55
N LEU A 78 -7.08 -3.45 0.22
CA LEU A 78 -7.17 -4.14 -1.07
C LEU A 78 -7.79 -5.53 -0.97
N SER A 79 -7.70 -6.18 0.19
CA SER A 79 -8.36 -7.47 0.45
C SER A 79 -9.86 -7.39 0.11
N GLY A 80 -10.28 -8.17 -0.89
CA GLY A 80 -11.67 -8.24 -1.36
C GLY A 80 -12.13 -7.05 -2.22
N ARG A 81 -11.26 -6.10 -2.55
CA ARG A 81 -11.58 -4.97 -3.42
C ARG A 81 -11.72 -5.40 -4.87
N LYS A 82 -12.71 -4.83 -5.58
CA LYS A 82 -12.94 -5.07 -7.01
C LYS A 82 -12.46 -3.92 -7.90
N ASP A 83 -12.72 -2.69 -7.47
CA ASP A 83 -12.33 -1.49 -8.22
C ASP A 83 -10.95 -0.99 -7.75
N MET A 84 -10.02 -0.96 -8.69
CA MET A 84 -8.61 -0.66 -8.47
C MET A 84 -8.14 0.56 -9.28
N ASP A 85 -8.99 1.18 -10.10
CA ASP A 85 -8.56 2.15 -11.10
C ASP A 85 -7.90 3.38 -10.48
N GLU A 86 -8.51 3.91 -9.42
CA GLU A 86 -7.96 5.06 -8.70
C GLU A 86 -6.69 4.71 -7.92
N VAL A 87 -6.65 3.54 -7.29
CA VAL A 87 -5.47 3.03 -6.58
C VAL A 87 -4.28 2.93 -7.55
N VAL A 88 -4.48 2.33 -8.72
CA VAL A 88 -3.45 2.18 -9.75
C VAL A 88 -2.96 3.54 -10.24
N LYS A 89 -3.86 4.52 -10.46
CA LYS A 89 -3.49 5.88 -10.88
C LYS A 89 -2.60 6.58 -9.84
N ILE A 90 -2.97 6.54 -8.56
CA ILE A 90 -2.22 7.16 -7.47
C ILE A 90 -0.83 6.53 -7.35
N HIS A 91 -0.75 5.19 -7.33
CA HIS A 91 0.50 4.46 -7.23
C HIS A 91 1.43 4.73 -8.42
N ARG A 92 0.89 4.80 -9.64
CA ARG A 92 1.65 5.11 -10.85
C ARG A 92 2.29 6.50 -10.78
N ARG A 93 1.51 7.51 -10.37
CA ARG A 93 1.96 8.90 -10.21
C ARG A 93 3.12 9.00 -9.21
N ILE A 94 2.94 8.49 -7.99
CA ILE A 94 3.95 8.60 -6.93
C ILE A 94 5.19 7.77 -7.27
N ARG A 95 5.03 6.59 -7.88
CA ARG A 95 6.17 5.77 -8.32
C ARG A 95 7.02 6.46 -9.40
N GLN A 96 6.41 7.23 -10.30
CA GLN A 96 7.13 8.04 -11.29
C GLN A 96 7.95 9.14 -10.60
N LEU A 97 7.31 9.91 -9.72
CA LEU A 97 7.96 10.98 -8.96
C LEU A 97 9.21 10.48 -8.21
N VAL A 98 9.07 9.44 -7.40
CA VAL A 98 10.19 8.89 -6.60
C VAL A 98 11.32 8.33 -7.48
N ARG A 99 11.01 7.85 -8.68
CA ARG A 99 12.01 7.32 -9.61
C ARG A 99 12.73 8.42 -10.37
N GLU A 100 12.04 9.49 -10.73
CA GLU A 100 12.63 10.69 -11.33
C GLU A 100 13.58 11.33 -10.32
N GLU A 101 13.15 11.52 -9.07
CA GLU A 101 14.02 11.99 -7.97
C GLU A 101 15.25 11.10 -7.77
N ALA A 102 15.09 9.77 -7.80
CA ALA A 102 16.22 8.84 -7.69
C ALA A 102 17.14 8.86 -8.92
N GLY A 103 16.64 9.25 -10.09
CA GLY A 103 17.41 9.40 -11.32
C GLY A 103 18.27 10.67 -11.35
N GLU A 104 17.82 11.75 -10.69
CA GLU A 104 18.59 13.00 -10.51
C GLU A 104 19.77 12.84 -9.53
N LEU A 105 19.74 11.81 -8.69
CA LEU A 105 20.83 11.44 -7.78
C LEU A 105 21.86 10.49 -8.44
N GLY A 106 21.75 10.28 -9.76
CA GLY A 106 22.67 9.50 -10.59
C GLY A 106 23.98 10.21 -10.89
#